data_AF-A0A7X3GF31-F1
#
_entry.id   AF-A0A7X3GF31-F1
#
_cell.length_a   1.000
_cell.length_b   1.000
_cell.length_c   1.000
_cell.angle_alpha   90.00
_cell.angle_beta   90.00
_cell.angle_gamma   90.00
#
_symmetry.space_group_name_H-M   'P 1'
#
loop_
_entity.id
_entity.type
_entity.pdbx_description
1 polymer ?
#
loop_
_entity_poly.entity_id
_entity_poly.type
_entity_poly.pdbx_seq_one_letter_code
_entity_poly.pdbx_strand_id
1 'polypeptide(L)'
;MGLDVLLYDQNDTLLDKFVIEEDLHSAIFYKTNNWGSFQWLRKIKDYYSPNLHLSATEVELFKDDLRLYQNFINKHDAVMISDMVGKRSIQKLYRVHIVGD
;
A
#
# COMPACT_ATOMS: atom_id res chain seq x y z
N MET A 1 10.00 -10.73 6.32
CA MET A 1 8.97 -10.08 7.18
C MET A 1 7.92 -9.45 6.25
N GLY A 2 6.90 -8.71 6.69
CA GLY A 2 6.00 -7.99 5.74
C GLY A 2 5.26 -6.80 6.35
N LEU A 3 4.75 -5.88 5.51
CA LEU A 3 3.76 -4.89 5.98
C LEU A 3 2.37 -5.48 5.81
N ASP A 4 1.65 -5.66 6.92
CA ASP A 4 0.26 -6.05 6.89
C ASP A 4 -0.61 -4.84 6.53
N VAL A 5 -1.42 -4.99 5.49
CA VAL A 5 -2.43 -4.01 5.11
C VAL A 5 -3.80 -4.59 5.37
N LEU A 6 -4.46 -4.05 6.39
CA LEU A 6 -5.76 -4.47 6.87
C LEU A 6 -6.83 -3.50 6.38
N LEU A 7 -7.89 -4.03 5.76
CA LEU A 7 -8.99 -3.26 5.20
C LEU A 7 -10.21 -3.39 6.11
N TYR A 8 -10.80 -2.28 6.56
CA TYR A 8 -11.96 -2.26 7.44
C TYR A 8 -13.16 -1.57 6.81
N ASP A 9 -14.35 -2.06 7.15
CA ASP A 9 -15.61 -1.37 6.84
C ASP A 9 -15.96 -0.29 7.86
N GLN A 10 -17.07 0.40 7.61
CA GLN A 10 -17.59 1.46 8.49
C GLN A 10 -18.00 0.99 9.90
N ASN A 11 -18.12 -0.31 10.13
CA ASN A 11 -18.40 -0.92 11.43
C ASN A 11 -17.12 -1.48 12.08
N ASP A 12 -15.93 -1.10 11.60
CA ASP A 12 -14.64 -1.65 12.01
C ASP A 12 -14.52 -3.19 11.83
N THR A 13 -15.30 -3.76 10.90
CA THR A 13 -15.18 -5.16 10.53
C THR A 13 -14.08 -5.33 9.49
N LEU A 14 -13.15 -6.25 9.72
CA LEU A 14 -12.10 -6.59 8.75
C LEU A 14 -12.73 -7.18 7.48
N LEU A 15 -12.57 -6.48 6.37
CA LEU A 15 -13.06 -6.89 5.04
C LEU A 15 -12.07 -7.79 4.33
N ASP A 16 -10.79 -7.43 4.36
CA ASP A 16 -9.72 -8.15 3.69
C ASP A 16 -8.37 -7.80 4.32
N LYS A 17 -7.35 -8.60 4.03
CA LYS A 17 -5.97 -8.31 4.36
C LYS A 17 -5.04 -8.75 3.25
N PHE A 18 -3.95 -8.02 3.07
CA PHE A 18 -2.84 -8.44 2.21
C PHE A 18 -1.52 -7.99 2.79
N VAL A 19 -0.46 -8.65 2.36
CA VAL A 19 0.89 -8.42 2.84
C VAL A 19 1.69 -7.74 1.73
N ILE A 20 2.36 -6.64 2.04
CA ILE A 20 3.46 -6.13 1.22
C ILE A 20 4.69 -6.92 1.64
N GLU A 21 5.01 -7.92 0.83
CA GLU A 21 6.18 -8.76 1.03
C GLU A 21 7.47 -7.92 0.97
N GLU A 22 8.49 -8.39 1.68
CA GLU A 22 9.81 -7.76 1.74
C GLU A 22 10.43 -7.48 0.37
N ASP A 23 10.26 -8.41 -0.59
CA ASP A 23 10.74 -8.25 -1.96
C ASP A 23 10.11 -7.06 -2.67
N LEU A 24 8.80 -6.85 -2.48
CA LEU A 24 8.07 -5.73 -3.06
C LEU A 24 8.42 -4.42 -2.35
N HIS A 25 8.55 -4.43 -1.03
CA HIS A 25 9.02 -3.27 -0.27
C HIS A 25 10.44 -2.85 -0.71
N SER A 26 11.35 -3.82 -0.86
CA SER A 26 12.70 -3.61 -1.38
C SER A 26 12.69 -3.02 -2.80
N ALA A 27 11.83 -3.55 -3.67
CA ALA A 27 11.66 -3.00 -5.00
C ALA A 27 11.17 -1.54 -5.00
N ILE A 28 10.26 -1.19 -4.09
CA ILE A 28 9.71 0.16 -3.99
C ILE A 28 10.74 1.13 -3.40
N PHE A 29 11.45 0.77 -2.32
CA PHE A 29 12.24 1.74 -1.55
C PHE A 29 13.75 1.67 -1.72
N TYR A 30 14.29 0.52 -2.12
CA TYR A 30 15.74 0.30 -2.21
C TYR A 30 16.23 0.24 -3.66
N LYS A 31 15.43 -0.27 -4.60
CA LYS A 31 15.83 -0.37 -6.02
C LYS A 31 15.62 0.92 -6.81
N THR A 32 14.82 1.87 -6.30
CA THR A 32 14.61 3.17 -6.94
C THR A 32 14.52 4.30 -5.90
N ASN A 33 14.80 5.53 -6.32
CA ASN A 33 14.70 6.73 -5.49
C ASN A 33 13.50 7.62 -5.85
N ASN A 34 12.63 7.19 -6.77
CA ASN A 34 11.53 8.01 -7.28
C ASN A 34 10.34 8.09 -6.29
N TRP A 35 10.33 7.24 -5.25
CA TRP A 35 9.29 7.20 -4.22
C TRP A 35 9.20 8.49 -3.39
N GLY A 36 10.27 9.31 -3.35
CA GLY A 36 10.34 10.51 -2.52
C GLY A 36 9.31 11.60 -2.87
N SER A 37 8.81 11.59 -4.11
CA SER A 37 7.79 12.53 -4.59
C SER A 37 6.35 12.10 -4.23
N PHE A 38 6.16 10.87 -3.77
CA PHE A 38 4.86 10.29 -3.45
C PHE A 38 4.62 10.35 -1.95
N GLN A 39 3.60 11.11 -1.54
CA GLN A 39 3.36 11.40 -0.13
C GLN A 39 3.12 10.13 0.69
N TRP A 40 2.36 9.18 0.16
CA TRP A 40 1.97 7.99 0.90
C TRP A 40 3.08 6.94 0.93
N LEU A 41 3.87 6.82 -0.15
CA LEU A 41 5.06 5.97 -0.15
C LEU A 41 6.07 6.41 0.91
N ARG A 42 6.25 7.72 1.12
CA ARG A 42 7.11 8.23 2.20
C ARG A 42 6.67 7.77 3.59
N LYS A 43 5.37 7.58 3.82
CA LYS A 43 4.82 7.17 5.13
C LYS A 43 4.98 5.68 5.44
N ILE A 44 5.16 4.85 4.41
CA ILE A 44 5.34 3.40 4.55
C ILE A 44 6.75 2.93 4.16
N LYS A 45 7.67 3.88 3.93
CA LYS A 45 9.08 3.59 3.65
C LYS A 45 9.71 2.85 4.82
N ASP A 46 9.50 3.36 6.04
CA ASP A 46 9.96 2.65 7.22
C ASP A 46 9.08 1.43 7.40
N TYR A 47 9.74 0.27 7.47
CA TYR A 47 9.12 -1.04 7.48
C TYR A 47 8.71 -1.48 8.88
N TYR A 48 9.42 -1.02 9.91
CA TYR A 48 9.24 -1.44 11.31
C TYR A 48 8.42 -0.43 12.12
N SER A 49 8.28 0.80 11.61
CA SER A 49 7.55 1.87 12.28
C SER A 49 6.09 2.10 11.85
N PRO A 50 5.55 1.60 10.72
CA PRO A 50 4.28 2.10 10.23
C PRO A 50 3.15 1.55 11.12
N ASN A 51 2.48 2.47 11.81
CA ASN A 51 1.18 2.28 12.42
C ASN A 51 0.23 3.30 11.78
N LEU A 52 -0.04 3.11 10.49
CA LEU A 52 -0.70 4.12 9.66
C LEU A 52 -2.18 3.79 9.53
N HIS A 53 -3.03 4.73 9.96
CA HIS A 53 -4.47 4.68 9.72
C HIS A 53 -4.82 5.62 8.58
N LEU A 54 -5.44 5.08 7.53
CA LEU A 54 -5.92 5.81 6.37
C LEU A 54 -7.45 5.77 6.35
N SER A 55 -8.08 6.91 6.16
CA SER A 55 -9.49 6.99 5.77
C SER A 55 -9.71 6.53 4.32
N ALA A 56 -10.95 6.23 3.95
CA ALA A 56 -11.29 5.83 2.57
C ALA A 56 -10.73 6.77 1.49
N THR A 57 -10.80 8.09 1.71
CA THR A 57 -10.24 9.09 0.79
C THR A 57 -8.71 8.97 0.69
N GLU A 58 -8.03 8.81 1.81
CA GLU A 58 -6.57 8.66 1.86
C GLU A 58 -6.11 7.34 1.23
N VAL A 59 -6.94 6.30 1.26
CA VAL A 59 -6.68 5.04 0.57
C VAL A 59 -6.72 5.21 -0.94
N GLU A 60 -7.70 5.94 -1.47
CA GLU A 60 -7.75 6.22 -2.90
C GLU A 60 -6.53 7.04 -3.34
N LEU A 61 -6.11 8.03 -2.55
CA LEU A 61 -4.86 8.76 -2.80
C LEU A 61 -3.62 7.86 -2.73
N PHE A 62 -3.58 6.90 -1.80
CA PHE A 62 -2.49 5.92 -1.71
C PHE A 62 -2.45 4.98 -2.92
N LYS A 63 -3.62 4.52 -3.38
CA LYS A 63 -3.74 3.71 -4.60
C LYS A 63 -3.29 4.49 -5.84
N ASP A 64 -3.61 5.78 -5.91
CA ASP A 64 -3.15 6.65 -6.99
C ASP A 64 -1.63 6.83 -6.97
N ASP A 65 -1.03 7.05 -5.79
CA ASP A 65 0.43 7.09 -5.62
C ASP A 65 1.07 5.79 -6.12
N LEU A 66 0.56 4.63 -5.70
CA LEU A 66 1.04 3.32 -6.13
C LEU A 66 0.89 3.11 -7.64
N ARG A 67 -0.25 3.48 -8.22
CA ARG A 67 -0.53 3.34 -9.65
C ARG A 67 0.39 4.22 -10.50
N LEU A 68 0.64 5.46 -10.07
CA LEU A 68 1.58 6.34 -10.74
C LEU A 68 3.01 5.82 -10.60
N TYR A 69 3.34 5.25 -9.45
CA TYR A 69 4.66 4.70 -9.15
C TYR A 69 5.00 3.45 -9.99
N GLN A 70 4.03 2.67 -10.44
CA GLN A 70 4.24 1.51 -11.32
C GLN A 70 5.10 1.83 -12.56
N ASN A 71 5.06 3.07 -13.04
CA ASN A 71 5.86 3.51 -14.19
C ASN A 71 7.37 3.60 -13.91
N PHE A 72 7.78 3.56 -12.64
CA PHE A 72 9.17 3.72 -12.20
C PHE A 72 9.83 2.42 -11.73
N ILE A 73 9.10 1.30 -11.72
CA ILE A 73 9.61 -0.02 -11.33
C ILE A 73 9.57 -0.99 -12.50
N ASN A 74 10.19 -2.17 -12.34
CA ASN A 74 10.15 -3.19 -13.38
C ASN A 74 8.74 -3.77 -13.57
N LYS A 75 8.51 -4.41 -14.72
CA LYS A 75 7.19 -4.97 -15.07
C LYS A 75 6.69 -6.02 -14.07
N HIS A 76 7.58 -6.82 -13.47
CA HIS A 76 7.19 -7.84 -12.52
C HIS A 76 6.58 -7.22 -11.26
N ASP A 77 7.27 -6.24 -10.68
CA ASP A 77 6.83 -5.55 -9.47
C ASP A 77 5.61 -4.65 -9.76
N ALA A 78 5.51 -4.08 -10.97
CA ALA A 78 4.33 -3.33 -11.40
C ALA A 78 3.06 -4.19 -11.47
N VAL A 79 3.18 -5.46 -11.89
CA VAL A 79 2.05 -6.41 -11.87
C VAL A 79 1.61 -6.69 -10.44
N MET A 80 2.54 -6.89 -9.50
CA MET A 80 2.18 -7.07 -8.09
C MET A 80 1.43 -5.87 -7.51
N ILE A 81 1.90 -4.64 -7.78
CA ILE A 81 1.16 -3.44 -7.37
C ILE A 81 -0.21 -3.37 -8.05
N SER A 82 -0.30 -3.73 -9.34
CA SER A 82 -1.59 -3.73 -10.05
C SER A 82 -2.57 -4.73 -9.46
N ASP A 83 -2.12 -5.91 -9.06
CA ASP A 83 -2.98 -6.90 -8.41
C ASP A 83 -3.46 -6.40 -7.04
N MET A 84 -2.60 -5.71 -6.28
CA MET A 84 -2.98 -5.08 -5.01
C MET A 84 -4.02 -3.96 -5.20
N VAL A 85 -3.77 -3.03 -6.13
CA VAL A 85 -4.70 -1.92 -6.44
C VAL A 85 -5.98 -2.44 -7.11
N GLY A 86 -5.87 -3.56 -7.82
CA GLY A 86 -6.90 -4.20 -8.64
C GLY A 86 -7.88 -5.09 -7.86
N LYS A 87 -7.61 -5.40 -6.58
CA LYS A 87 -8.58 -6.05 -5.68
C LYS A 87 -9.77 -5.12 -5.43
N ARG A 88 -10.66 -5.11 -6.42
CA ARG A 88 -11.90 -4.33 -6.50
C ARG A 88 -13.00 -5.05 -5.73
N SER A 89 -13.34 -4.51 -4.56
CA SER A 89 -14.73 -4.14 -4.22
C SER A 89 -14.73 -3.38 -2.89
N ILE A 90 -14.22 -2.16 -2.97
CA ILE A 90 -14.01 -1.21 -1.88
C ILE A 90 -15.27 -0.35 -1.61
N GLN A 91 -16.46 -0.74 -2.10
CA GLN A 91 -17.69 0.04 -1.85
C GLN A 91 -18.05 0.17 -0.36
N LYS A 92 -17.46 -0.66 0.51
CA LYS A 92 -17.61 -0.58 1.97
C LYS A 92 -16.34 -0.18 2.71
N LEU A 93 -15.23 0.08 2.01
CA LEU A 93 -13.99 0.41 2.70
C LEU A 93 -14.12 1.76 3.38
N TYR A 94 -13.83 1.78 4.67
CA TYR A 94 -13.88 2.97 5.49
C TYR A 94 -12.50 3.36 5.99
N ARG A 95 -11.70 2.36 6.37
CA ARG A 95 -10.38 2.56 6.95
C ARG A 95 -9.39 1.49 6.47
N VAL A 96 -8.14 1.89 6.31
CA VAL A 96 -7.01 0.97 6.12
C VAL A 96 -6.02 1.15 7.24
N HIS A 97 -5.50 0.05 7.73
CA HIS A 97 -4.47 0.02 8.74
C HIS A 97 -3.25 -0.69 8.17
N ILE A 98 -2.13 0.01 8.12
CA ILE A 98 -0.85 -0.56 7.69
C ILE A 98 0.01 -0.74 8.93
N VAL A 99 0.45 -1.97 9.16
CA VAL A 99 1.22 -2.39 10.34
C VAL A 99 2.52 -3.00 9.87
N GLY A 100 3.63 -2.50 10.40
CA GLY A 100 4.94 -3.16 10.29
C GLY A 100 5.09 -4.27 11.31
N ASP A 101 5.86 -5.29 10.93
CA ASP A 101 6.31 -6.38 11.82
C ASP A 101 7.41 -5.88 12.78
#